data_AF-A0A952C007-F1
#
_entry.id   AF-A0A952C007-F1
#
_cell.length_a   1.000
_cell.length_b   1.000
_cell.length_c   1.000
_cell.angle_alpha   90.00
_cell.angle_beta   90.00
_cell.angle_gamma   90.00
#
_symmetry.space_group_name_H-M   'P 1'
#
loop_
_entity.id
_entity.type
_entity.pdbx_description
1 polymer ?
#
loop_
_entity_poly.entity_id
_entity_poly.type
_entity_poly.pdbx_seq_one_letter_code
_entity_poly.pdbx_strand_id
1 'polypeptide(L)'
;MESHADDTSATVGAVAQDGLAALRAAAPEREWAVLQTTLGELLARLPLFAALSAVIDGLTALLPMVETRDEYDTQLQGLPRQLLSGVMSYGFAPDQLPDQIITDYHTPGAAQFMHAVLELCRATQRERPDAERPALLVSAAGNAIIAAMSESFYSRHPDLFTRVRDNRLDPETGDYTDPDAAKIPILLWMDAEVAALDTAQWLALADRVERAYAGL
;
A
#
# COMPACT_ATOMS: atom_id res chain seq x y z
N MET A 1 -19.04 -26.25 31.33
CA MET A 1 -18.60 -24.83 31.33
C MET A 1 -17.82 -24.61 30.04
N GLU A 2 -18.52 -24.67 28.89
CA GLU A 2 -17.91 -24.78 27.54
C GLU A 2 -18.68 -23.97 26.48
N SER A 3 -19.35 -22.86 26.87
CA SER A 3 -20.28 -22.12 25.99
C SER A 3 -19.78 -20.74 25.52
N HIS A 4 -18.59 -20.28 25.93
CA HIS A 4 -18.12 -18.92 25.61
C HIS A 4 -17.12 -18.82 24.44
N ALA A 5 -16.46 -19.91 24.05
CA ALA A 5 -15.52 -19.90 22.93
C ALA A 5 -16.23 -19.89 21.57
N ASP A 6 -17.34 -20.62 21.46
CA ASP A 6 -18.10 -20.81 20.21
C ASP A 6 -18.80 -19.51 19.75
N ASP A 7 -19.34 -18.74 20.70
CA ASP A 7 -20.07 -17.50 20.44
C ASP A 7 -19.15 -16.34 19.99
N THR A 8 -17.91 -16.33 20.50
CA THR A 8 -16.89 -15.34 20.13
C THR A 8 -16.37 -15.59 18.71
N SER A 9 -16.14 -16.84 18.34
CA SER A 9 -15.68 -17.22 16.98
C SER A 9 -16.76 -16.91 15.93
N ALA A 10 -18.02 -17.26 16.21
CA ALA A 10 -19.14 -16.95 15.31
C ALA A 10 -19.34 -15.43 15.12
N THR A 11 -19.17 -14.65 16.18
CA THR A 11 -19.31 -13.18 16.14
C THR A 11 -18.17 -12.52 15.34
N VAL A 12 -16.93 -12.98 15.53
CA VAL A 12 -15.77 -12.48 14.75
C VAL A 12 -15.93 -12.79 13.26
N GLY A 13 -16.43 -13.99 12.93
CA GLY A 13 -16.72 -14.39 11.56
C GLY A 13 -17.77 -13.52 10.87
N ALA A 14 -18.89 -13.22 11.55
CA ALA A 14 -19.95 -12.38 11.01
C ALA A 14 -19.49 -10.94 10.76
N VAL A 15 -18.78 -10.34 11.73
CA VAL A 15 -18.26 -8.97 11.59
C VAL A 15 -17.21 -8.87 10.48
N ALA A 16 -16.36 -9.88 10.32
CA ALA A 16 -15.40 -9.93 9.21
C ALA A 16 -16.10 -10.02 7.85
N GLN A 17 -17.17 -10.82 7.74
CA GLN A 17 -17.98 -10.93 6.52
C GLN A 17 -18.65 -9.61 6.17
N ASP A 18 -19.26 -8.93 7.14
CA ASP A 18 -19.89 -7.62 6.93
C ASP A 18 -18.87 -6.57 6.48
N GLY A 19 -17.69 -6.53 7.12
CA GLY A 19 -16.62 -5.62 6.73
C GLY A 19 -16.06 -5.91 5.34
N LEU A 20 -15.88 -7.18 4.98
CA LEU A 20 -15.44 -7.58 3.63
C LEU A 20 -16.49 -7.24 2.56
N ALA A 21 -17.78 -7.43 2.87
CA ALA A 21 -18.87 -7.03 1.99
C ALA A 21 -18.90 -5.50 1.79
N ALA A 22 -18.72 -4.73 2.87
CA ALA A 22 -18.64 -3.27 2.81
C ALA A 22 -17.43 -2.81 1.96
N LEU A 23 -16.26 -3.41 2.16
CA LEU A 23 -15.05 -3.09 1.38
C LEU A 23 -15.26 -3.35 -0.12
N ARG A 24 -15.87 -4.50 -0.46
CA ARG A 24 -16.18 -4.87 -1.85
C ARG A 24 -17.23 -3.97 -2.48
N ALA A 25 -18.22 -3.52 -1.70
CA ALA A 25 -19.24 -2.59 -2.16
C ALA A 25 -18.71 -1.17 -2.38
N ALA A 26 -17.73 -0.72 -1.58
CA ALA A 26 -17.12 0.60 -1.70
C ALA A 26 -16.07 0.70 -2.83
N ALA A 27 -15.47 -0.42 -3.25
CA ALA A 27 -14.39 -0.43 -4.25
C ALA A 27 -14.78 0.15 -5.63
N PRO A 28 -15.98 -0.11 -6.18
CA PRO A 28 -16.43 0.52 -7.44
C PRO A 28 -16.69 2.02 -7.32
N GLU A 29 -17.12 2.49 -6.13
CA GLU A 29 -17.38 3.91 -5.86
C GLU A 29 -16.09 4.70 -5.63
N ARG A 30 -14.98 4.00 -5.37
CA ARG A 30 -13.64 4.58 -5.16
C ARG A 30 -13.62 5.62 -4.03
N GLU A 31 -14.43 5.40 -3.00
CA GLU A 31 -14.44 6.22 -1.78
C GLU A 31 -13.26 5.81 -0.87
N TRP A 32 -12.07 6.36 -1.16
CA TRP A 32 -10.81 6.00 -0.50
C TRP A 32 -10.86 6.07 1.03
N ALA A 33 -11.56 7.06 1.60
CA ALA A 33 -11.72 7.16 3.05
C ALA A 33 -12.46 5.95 3.64
N VAL A 34 -13.58 5.54 3.01
CA VAL A 34 -14.35 4.37 3.44
C VAL A 34 -13.51 3.11 3.29
N LEU A 35 -12.86 2.94 2.14
CA LEU A 35 -12.00 1.78 1.86
C LEU A 35 -10.87 1.63 2.91
N GLN A 36 -10.18 2.73 3.22
CA GLN A 36 -9.09 2.73 4.20
C GLN A 36 -9.58 2.48 5.63
N THR A 37 -10.69 3.10 6.04
CA THR A 37 -11.29 2.88 7.37
C THR A 37 -11.74 1.43 7.51
N THR A 38 -12.51 0.90 6.56
CA THR A 38 -12.99 -0.48 6.58
C THR A 38 -11.83 -1.48 6.56
N LEU A 39 -10.78 -1.24 5.75
CA LEU A 39 -9.58 -2.08 5.76
C LEU A 39 -8.89 -2.04 7.13
N GLY A 40 -8.71 -0.85 7.73
CA GLY A 40 -8.07 -0.71 9.03
C GLY A 40 -8.79 -1.47 10.13
N GLU A 41 -10.13 -1.41 10.12
CA GLU A 41 -10.98 -2.18 11.01
C GLU A 41 -10.83 -3.69 10.82
N LEU A 42 -10.79 -4.17 9.57
CA LEU A 42 -10.57 -5.58 9.26
C LEU A 42 -9.16 -6.04 9.69
N LEU A 43 -8.11 -5.25 9.44
CA LEU A 43 -6.74 -5.62 9.79
C LEU A 43 -6.50 -5.60 11.30
N ALA A 44 -7.13 -4.69 12.04
CA ALA A 44 -7.00 -4.59 13.50
C ALA A 44 -7.53 -5.81 14.27
N ARG A 45 -8.38 -6.62 13.63
CA ARG A 45 -8.97 -7.85 14.21
C ARG A 45 -8.18 -9.11 13.87
N LEU A 46 -7.24 -9.02 12.92
CA LEU A 46 -6.37 -10.13 12.54
C LEU A 46 -5.14 -10.17 13.46
N PRO A 47 -4.60 -11.36 13.77
CA PRO A 47 -3.24 -11.48 14.29
C PRO A 47 -2.25 -10.80 13.33
N LEU A 48 -1.22 -10.14 13.88
CA LEU A 48 -0.29 -9.33 13.10
C LEU A 48 0.27 -10.06 11.87
N PHE A 49 0.69 -11.32 12.01
CA PHE A 49 1.23 -12.09 10.88
C PHE A 49 0.21 -12.37 9.78
N ALA A 50 -1.06 -12.57 10.12
CA ALA A 50 -2.14 -12.75 9.14
C ALA A 50 -2.44 -11.43 8.42
N ALA A 51 -2.53 -10.32 9.16
CA ALA A 51 -2.68 -8.98 8.60
C ALA A 51 -1.52 -8.60 7.67
N LEU A 52 -0.29 -8.88 8.11
CA LEU A 52 0.94 -8.64 7.36
C LEU A 52 0.95 -9.44 6.06
N SER A 53 0.61 -10.74 6.12
CA SER A 53 0.57 -11.60 4.94
C SER A 53 -0.42 -11.10 3.89
N ALA A 54 -1.60 -10.64 4.33
CA ALA A 54 -2.59 -10.08 3.41
C ALA A 54 -2.06 -8.85 2.63
N VAL A 55 -1.22 -8.02 3.24
CA VAL A 55 -0.64 -6.83 2.61
C VAL A 55 0.61 -7.16 1.78
N ILE A 56 1.51 -7.99 2.31
CA ILE A 56 2.82 -8.26 1.71
C ILE A 56 2.74 -8.98 0.37
N ASP A 57 1.71 -9.81 0.16
CA ASP A 57 1.48 -10.51 -1.11
C ASP A 57 1.29 -9.53 -2.27
N GLY A 58 0.57 -8.42 -2.05
CA GLY A 58 0.34 -7.40 -3.07
C GLY A 58 1.59 -6.59 -3.39
N LEU A 59 2.40 -6.30 -2.36
CA LEU A 59 3.70 -5.66 -2.55
C LEU A 59 4.64 -6.59 -3.34
N THR A 60 4.65 -7.88 -3.03
CA THR A 60 5.47 -8.87 -3.72
C THR A 60 5.06 -8.98 -5.20
N ALA A 61 3.76 -8.90 -5.52
CA ALA A 61 3.28 -8.89 -6.89
C ALA A 61 3.73 -7.66 -7.70
N LEU A 62 4.01 -6.53 -7.02
CA LEU A 62 4.49 -5.30 -7.66
C LEU A 62 6.01 -5.18 -7.74
N LEU A 63 6.78 -6.07 -7.10
CA LEU A 63 8.26 -6.04 -7.17
C LEU A 63 8.82 -5.93 -8.60
N PRO A 64 8.28 -6.66 -9.62
CA PRO A 64 8.80 -6.56 -10.98
C PRO A 64 8.76 -5.13 -11.56
N MET A 65 7.81 -4.30 -11.12
CA MET A 65 7.70 -2.91 -11.57
C MET A 65 8.98 -2.12 -11.32
N VAL A 66 9.59 -2.33 -10.15
CA VAL A 66 10.78 -1.60 -9.75
C VAL A 66 12.04 -2.35 -10.16
N GLU A 67 12.06 -3.68 -10.07
CA GLU A 67 13.28 -4.50 -10.30
C GLU A 67 13.67 -4.72 -11.76
N THR A 68 12.74 -4.55 -12.71
CA THR A 68 13.02 -4.82 -14.14
C THR A 68 13.52 -3.60 -14.92
N ARG A 69 13.55 -2.42 -14.30
CA ARG A 69 13.96 -1.17 -14.94
C ARG A 69 15.41 -0.84 -14.58
N ASP A 70 16.21 -0.51 -15.59
CA ASP A 70 17.66 -0.21 -15.51
C ASP A 70 18.01 1.07 -14.70
N GLU A 71 17.07 1.63 -13.95
CA GLU A 71 17.18 2.96 -13.34
C GLU A 71 17.86 2.99 -11.97
N TYR A 72 18.33 1.84 -11.49
CA TYR A 72 18.98 1.81 -10.20
C TYR A 72 20.47 2.14 -10.29
N ASP A 73 20.86 3.13 -9.48
CA ASP A 73 22.17 3.08 -8.85
C ASP A 73 22.29 1.72 -8.14
N THR A 74 23.35 0.97 -8.44
CA THR A 74 23.56 -0.43 -8.02
C THR A 74 23.35 -0.71 -6.52
N GLN A 75 23.38 0.33 -5.68
CA GLN A 75 23.15 0.24 -4.23
C GLN A 75 21.68 0.05 -3.84
N LEU A 76 20.73 0.50 -4.67
CA LEU A 76 19.29 0.45 -4.37
C LEU A 76 18.60 -0.75 -5.02
N GLN A 77 19.28 -1.43 -5.96
CA GLN A 77 18.80 -2.68 -6.57
C GLN A 77 18.52 -3.74 -5.51
N GLY A 78 17.30 -4.27 -5.54
CA GLY A 78 16.90 -5.36 -4.66
C GLY A 78 16.64 -4.96 -3.20
N LEU A 79 16.84 -3.70 -2.80
CA LEU A 79 16.51 -3.25 -1.45
C LEU A 79 15.02 -3.50 -1.09
N PRO A 80 14.03 -3.21 -1.96
CA PRO A 80 12.63 -3.51 -1.64
C PRO A 80 12.43 -5.01 -1.35
N ARG A 81 13.00 -5.88 -2.19
CA ARG A 81 12.96 -7.34 -1.98
C ARG A 81 13.67 -7.77 -0.71
N GLN A 82 14.82 -7.19 -0.38
CA GLN A 82 15.55 -7.48 0.86
C GLN A 82 14.71 -7.13 2.09
N LEU A 83 14.08 -5.95 2.09
CA LEU A 83 13.20 -5.51 3.19
C LEU A 83 11.98 -6.43 3.35
N LEU A 84 11.26 -6.71 2.26
CA LEU A 84 10.11 -7.62 2.27
C LEU A 84 10.51 -9.01 2.74
N SER A 85 11.62 -9.56 2.22
CA SER A 85 12.12 -10.89 2.61
C SER A 85 12.58 -10.94 4.06
N GLY A 86 13.20 -9.87 4.56
CA GLY A 86 13.60 -9.74 5.96
C GLY A 86 12.39 -9.77 6.89
N VAL A 87 11.34 -9.01 6.56
CA VAL A 87 10.09 -9.01 7.33
C VAL A 87 9.43 -10.38 7.30
N MET A 88 9.36 -11.07 6.15
CA MET A 88 8.80 -12.43 6.06
C MET A 88 9.62 -13.46 6.84
N SER A 89 10.94 -13.35 6.85
CA SER A 89 11.82 -14.34 7.45
C SER A 89 11.98 -14.18 8.96
N TYR A 90 12.01 -12.94 9.45
CA TYR A 90 12.31 -12.63 10.85
C TYR A 90 11.11 -12.08 11.63
N GLY A 91 10.04 -11.66 10.95
CA GLY A 91 8.84 -11.11 11.56
C GLY A 91 8.98 -9.66 12.08
N PHE A 92 10.13 -9.03 11.86
CA PHE A 92 10.37 -7.63 12.20
C PHE A 92 11.30 -6.97 11.18
N ALA A 93 11.13 -5.67 10.99
CA ALA A 93 12.02 -4.84 10.19
C ALA A 93 13.19 -4.29 11.03
N PRO A 94 14.26 -3.77 10.37
CA PRO A 94 15.32 -3.02 11.04
C PRO A 94 14.79 -1.79 11.79
N ASP A 95 15.48 -1.39 12.86
CA ASP A 95 15.11 -0.20 13.64
C ASP A 95 15.34 1.09 12.85
N GLN A 96 16.36 1.10 11.97
CA GLN A 96 16.64 2.21 11.06
C GLN A 96 16.22 1.85 9.64
N LEU A 97 15.34 2.67 9.07
CA LEU A 97 14.87 2.54 7.70
C LEU A 97 15.47 3.63 6.80
N PRO A 98 15.72 3.34 5.51
CA PRO A 98 16.33 4.28 4.59
C PRO A 98 15.31 5.27 4.01
N ASP A 99 14.71 6.12 4.85
CA ASP A 99 13.55 6.95 4.47
C ASP A 99 13.84 7.94 3.32
N GLN A 100 15.09 8.37 3.17
CA GLN A 100 15.50 9.36 2.18
C GLN A 100 15.45 8.84 0.75
N ILE A 101 15.43 7.51 0.56
CA ILE A 101 15.53 6.88 -0.76
C ILE A 101 14.31 7.10 -1.66
N ILE A 102 13.15 7.48 -1.08
CA ILE A 102 11.89 7.60 -1.83
C ILE A 102 12.03 8.60 -2.99
N THR A 103 12.82 9.66 -2.82
CA THR A 103 13.01 10.72 -3.81
C THR A 103 13.92 10.33 -4.98
N ASP A 104 14.60 9.19 -4.89
CA ASP A 104 15.65 8.79 -5.84
C ASP A 104 15.11 7.91 -6.98
N TYR A 105 13.79 7.65 -6.97
CA TYR A 105 13.14 6.79 -7.97
C TYR A 105 12.65 7.58 -9.18
N HIS A 106 13.11 7.16 -10.37
CA HIS A 106 12.76 7.76 -11.66
C HIS A 106 11.72 6.98 -12.46
N THR A 107 11.20 5.88 -11.88
CA THR A 107 10.19 5.04 -12.50
C THR A 107 8.80 5.44 -12.01
N PRO A 108 7.81 5.59 -12.90
CA PRO A 108 6.39 5.64 -12.54
C PRO A 108 5.99 4.68 -11.42
N GLY A 109 5.50 5.24 -10.30
CA GLY A 109 5.01 4.46 -9.17
C GLY A 109 6.08 3.89 -8.23
N ALA A 110 7.36 3.88 -8.61
CA ALA A 110 8.41 3.26 -7.80
C ALA A 110 8.64 3.95 -6.44
N ALA A 111 8.56 5.28 -6.38
CA ALA A 111 8.61 6.03 -5.13
C ALA A 111 7.48 5.62 -4.17
N GLN A 112 6.25 5.50 -4.69
CA GLN A 112 5.08 5.08 -3.89
C GLN A 112 5.17 3.63 -3.47
N PHE A 113 5.69 2.75 -4.32
CA PHE A 113 5.95 1.37 -3.96
C PHE A 113 7.00 1.27 -2.83
N MET A 114 8.08 2.03 -2.92
CA MET A 114 9.08 2.06 -1.87
C MET A 114 8.49 2.62 -0.56
N HIS A 115 7.67 3.68 -0.63
CA HIS A 115 6.95 4.19 0.55
C HIS A 115 6.06 3.09 1.15
N ALA A 116 5.33 2.35 0.33
CA ALA A 116 4.52 1.23 0.76
C ALA A 116 5.34 0.13 1.49
N VAL A 117 6.51 -0.22 0.97
CA VAL A 117 7.44 -1.17 1.62
C VAL A 117 7.90 -0.64 2.98
N LEU A 118 8.27 0.66 3.06
CA LEU A 118 8.71 1.28 4.32
C LEU A 118 7.60 1.34 5.37
N GLU A 119 6.36 1.65 4.99
CA GLU A 119 5.20 1.63 5.89
C GLU A 119 4.95 0.22 6.45
N LEU A 120 5.04 -0.81 5.61
CA LEU A 120 4.96 -2.21 6.06
C LEU A 120 6.10 -2.54 7.02
N CYS A 121 7.32 -2.12 6.72
CA CYS A 121 8.45 -2.30 7.63
C CYS A 121 8.19 -1.62 8.99
N ARG A 122 7.73 -0.35 9.00
CA ARG A 122 7.37 0.39 10.22
C ARG A 122 6.32 -0.32 11.05
N ALA A 123 5.33 -0.96 10.40
CA ALA A 123 4.29 -1.74 11.09
C ALA A 123 4.87 -2.94 11.86
N THR A 124 6.03 -3.45 11.44
CA THR A 124 6.71 -4.62 12.02
C THR A 124 7.90 -4.27 12.91
N GLN A 125 8.18 -2.98 13.15
CA GLN A 125 9.23 -2.58 14.09
C GLN A 125 8.85 -2.97 15.52
N ARG A 126 9.84 -3.42 16.30
CA ARG A 126 9.60 -3.98 17.64
C ARG A 126 8.97 -2.98 18.60
N GLU A 127 9.42 -1.73 18.55
CA GLU A 127 8.96 -0.66 19.42
C GLU A 127 7.63 -0.04 18.97
N ARG A 128 7.09 -0.47 17.81
CA ARG A 128 5.83 0.06 17.26
C ARG A 128 4.65 -0.40 18.11
N PRO A 129 3.83 0.51 18.68
CA PRO A 129 2.64 0.14 19.44
C PRO A 129 1.63 -0.64 18.59
N ASP A 130 1.01 -1.67 19.16
CA ASP A 130 0.07 -2.54 18.45
C ASP A 130 -1.09 -1.78 17.82
N ALA A 131 -1.59 -0.73 18.48
CA ALA A 131 -2.69 0.09 18.00
C ALA A 131 -2.35 0.90 16.73
N GLU A 132 -1.06 1.16 16.45
CA GLU A 132 -0.61 1.91 15.27
C GLU A 132 -0.39 1.01 14.04
N ARG A 133 -0.14 -0.29 14.26
CA ARG A 133 0.23 -1.23 13.19
C ARG A 133 -0.84 -1.34 12.08
N PRO A 134 -2.15 -1.41 12.38
CA PRO A 134 -3.17 -1.47 11.33
C PRO A 134 -3.15 -0.25 10.41
N ALA A 135 -2.96 0.96 10.96
CA ALA A 135 -2.90 2.18 10.16
C ALA A 135 -1.70 2.19 9.20
N LEU A 136 -0.54 1.70 9.66
CA LEU A 136 0.66 1.55 8.82
C LEU A 136 0.46 0.48 7.74
N LEU A 137 -0.24 -0.62 8.04
CA LEU A 137 -0.59 -1.64 7.03
C LEU A 137 -1.60 -1.14 5.99
N VAL A 138 -2.58 -0.33 6.41
CA VAL A 138 -3.50 0.38 5.49
C VAL A 138 -2.73 1.34 4.60
N SER A 139 -1.83 2.13 5.17
CA SER A 139 -0.96 3.06 4.46
C SER A 139 -0.07 2.32 3.44
N ALA A 140 0.52 1.19 3.83
CA ALA A 140 1.28 0.34 2.92
C ALA A 140 0.42 -0.17 1.76
N ALA A 141 -0.77 -0.70 2.03
CA ALA A 141 -1.67 -1.18 0.99
C ALA A 141 -2.09 -0.04 0.04
N GLY A 142 -2.49 1.12 0.57
CA GLY A 142 -2.89 2.28 -0.23
C GLY A 142 -1.77 2.80 -1.13
N ASN A 143 -0.55 2.93 -0.61
CA ASN A 143 0.60 3.36 -1.41
C ASN A 143 0.96 2.32 -2.49
N ALA A 144 0.80 1.02 -2.23
CA ALA A 144 0.98 0.00 -3.26
C ALA A 144 -0.06 0.11 -4.38
N ILE A 145 -1.32 0.44 -4.06
CA ILE A 145 -2.37 0.68 -5.06
C ILE A 145 -2.03 1.92 -5.89
N ILE A 146 -1.66 3.04 -5.25
CA ILE A 146 -1.23 4.27 -5.96
C ILE A 146 -0.02 4.00 -6.84
N ALA A 147 0.91 3.16 -6.40
CA ALA A 147 2.08 2.78 -7.19
C ALA A 147 1.67 2.09 -8.49
N ALA A 148 0.77 1.10 -8.43
CA ALA A 148 0.24 0.41 -9.61
C ALA A 148 -0.53 1.37 -10.54
N MET A 149 -1.36 2.24 -9.98
CA MET A 149 -2.07 3.27 -10.74
C MET A 149 -1.11 4.24 -11.45
N SER A 150 -0.06 4.66 -10.73
CA SER A 150 0.97 5.57 -11.25
C SER A 150 1.74 4.92 -12.39
N GLU A 151 2.16 3.66 -12.22
CA GLU A 151 2.81 2.88 -13.27
C GLU A 151 1.95 2.80 -14.53
N SER A 152 0.68 2.43 -14.38
CA SER A 152 -0.26 2.25 -15.49
C SER A 152 -0.50 3.55 -16.28
N PHE A 153 -0.65 4.67 -15.57
CA PHE A 153 -0.88 5.97 -16.20
C PHE A 153 0.41 6.55 -16.79
N TYR A 154 1.41 6.76 -15.95
CA TYR A 154 2.60 7.53 -16.32
C TYR A 154 3.54 6.79 -17.27
N SER A 155 3.48 5.46 -17.35
CA SER A 155 4.20 4.73 -18.40
C SER A 155 3.63 5.00 -19.80
N ARG A 156 2.35 5.35 -19.92
CA ARG A 156 1.71 5.81 -21.17
C ARG A 156 1.91 7.32 -21.41
N HIS A 157 2.26 8.07 -20.35
CA HIS A 157 2.39 9.53 -20.35
C HIS A 157 3.74 10.00 -19.75
N PRO A 158 4.89 9.63 -20.35
CA PRO A 158 6.21 9.88 -19.77
C PRO A 158 6.57 11.37 -19.59
N ASP A 159 6.06 12.24 -20.47
CA ASP A 159 6.27 13.68 -20.36
C ASP A 159 5.56 14.27 -19.13
N LEU A 160 4.33 13.80 -18.85
CA LEU A 160 3.57 14.22 -17.67
C LEU A 160 4.26 13.74 -16.39
N PHE A 161 4.80 12.52 -16.42
CA PHE A 161 5.53 11.97 -15.28
C PHE A 161 6.78 12.79 -14.94
N THR A 162 7.57 13.13 -15.96
CA THR A 162 8.78 13.94 -15.80
C THR A 162 8.44 15.29 -15.18
N ARG A 163 7.38 15.95 -15.66
CA ARG A 163 6.90 17.21 -15.08
C ARG A 163 6.51 17.07 -13.61
N VAL A 164 5.75 16.05 -13.24
CA VAL A 164 5.35 15.82 -11.83
C VAL A 164 6.55 15.50 -10.96
N ARG A 165 7.45 14.63 -11.41
CA ARG A 165 8.65 14.21 -10.70
C ARG A 165 9.60 15.38 -10.41
N ASP A 166 9.78 16.25 -11.40
CA ASP A 166 10.73 17.37 -11.33
C ASP A 166 10.10 18.61 -10.67
N ASN A 167 8.80 18.58 -10.38
CA ASN A 167 8.13 19.65 -9.66
C ASN A 167 8.60 19.69 -8.20
N ARG A 168 9.14 20.83 -7.76
CA ARG A 168 9.61 21.04 -6.40
C ARG A 168 8.78 22.11 -5.71
N LEU A 169 8.49 21.90 -4.44
CA LEU A 169 7.95 22.94 -3.56
C LEU A 169 9.11 23.81 -3.09
N ASP A 170 9.05 25.10 -3.35
CA ASP A 170 9.97 26.08 -2.79
C ASP A 170 9.68 26.23 -1.29
N PRO A 171 10.65 25.95 -0.40
CA PRO A 171 10.44 25.99 1.04
C PRO A 171 10.26 27.42 1.60
N GLU A 172 10.71 28.46 0.88
CA GLU A 172 10.59 29.84 1.33
C GLU A 172 9.24 30.45 0.96
N THR A 173 8.79 30.20 -0.27
CA THR A 173 7.55 30.78 -0.81
C THR A 173 6.34 29.87 -0.64
N GLY A 174 6.56 28.56 -0.52
CA GLY A 174 5.49 27.56 -0.53
C GLY A 174 4.89 27.32 -1.92
N ASP A 175 5.49 27.86 -2.98
CA ASP A 175 5.03 27.70 -4.35
C ASP A 175 5.71 26.52 -5.05
N TYR A 176 5.02 25.90 -6.00
CA TYR A 176 5.59 24.87 -6.86
C TYR A 176 6.38 25.49 -8.02
N THR A 177 7.49 24.87 -8.40
CA THR A 177 8.30 25.27 -9.57
C THR A 177 7.52 25.22 -10.89
N ASP A 178 6.55 24.30 -10.99
CA ASP A 178 5.56 24.23 -12.07
C ASP A 178 4.16 24.08 -11.45
N PRO A 179 3.41 25.19 -11.28
CA PRO A 179 2.05 25.16 -10.72
C PRO A 179 1.05 24.35 -11.57
N ASP A 180 1.31 24.15 -12.86
CA ASP A 180 0.46 23.33 -13.71
C ASP A 180 0.79 21.84 -13.57
N ALA A 181 2.06 21.49 -13.30
CA ALA A 181 2.44 20.12 -12.97
C ALA A 181 1.75 19.64 -11.67
N ALA A 182 1.49 20.53 -10.72
CA ALA A 182 0.75 20.20 -9.50
C ALA A 182 -0.70 19.74 -9.77
N LYS A 183 -1.26 20.08 -10.94
CA LYS A 183 -2.61 19.67 -11.35
C LYS A 183 -2.62 18.34 -12.12
N ILE A 184 -1.51 17.91 -12.71
CA ILE A 184 -1.41 16.68 -13.50
C ILE A 184 -1.93 15.43 -12.77
N PRO A 185 -1.70 15.23 -11.45
CA PRO A 185 -2.21 14.05 -10.75
C PRO A 185 -3.74 13.86 -10.86
N ILE A 186 -4.54 14.90 -11.10
CA ILE A 186 -5.98 14.73 -11.30
C ILE A 186 -6.33 13.95 -12.57
N LEU A 187 -5.48 14.03 -13.60
CA LEU A 187 -5.67 13.30 -14.85
C LEU A 187 -5.54 11.80 -14.63
N LEU A 188 -4.62 11.38 -13.75
CA LEU A 188 -4.50 9.99 -13.31
C LEU A 188 -5.80 9.52 -12.65
N TRP A 189 -6.40 10.32 -11.76
CA TRP A 189 -7.64 9.96 -11.06
C TRP A 189 -8.86 9.84 -11.99
N MET A 190 -8.86 10.59 -13.10
CA MET A 190 -9.93 10.64 -14.10
C MET A 190 -9.76 9.61 -15.23
N ASP A 191 -8.59 8.98 -15.37
CA ASP A 191 -8.34 7.97 -16.40
C ASP A 191 -9.14 6.69 -16.11
N ALA A 192 -9.85 6.20 -17.13
CA ALA A 192 -10.78 5.07 -16.98
C ALA A 192 -10.05 3.73 -16.75
N GLU A 193 -8.87 3.52 -17.34
CA GLU A 193 -8.07 2.32 -17.11
C GLU A 193 -7.53 2.33 -15.68
N VAL A 194 -7.08 3.49 -15.21
CA VAL A 194 -6.65 3.68 -13.81
C VAL A 194 -7.80 3.44 -12.84
N ALA A 195 -9.00 3.94 -13.13
CA ALA A 195 -10.18 3.72 -12.29
C ALA A 195 -10.54 2.23 -12.18
N ALA A 196 -10.51 1.50 -13.30
CA ALA A 196 -10.73 0.06 -13.30
C ALA A 196 -9.65 -0.69 -12.51
N LEU A 197 -8.38 -0.28 -12.65
CA LEU A 197 -7.26 -0.86 -11.90
C LEU A 197 -7.37 -0.60 -10.40
N ASP A 198 -7.74 0.62 -9.98
CA ASP A 198 -7.97 1.01 -8.57
C ASP A 198 -9.00 0.06 -7.93
N THR A 199 -10.19 -0.08 -8.54
CA THR A 199 -11.22 -1.01 -8.07
C THR A 199 -10.70 -2.45 -8.03
N ALA A 200 -10.02 -2.93 -9.07
CA ALA A 200 -9.50 -4.30 -9.11
C ALA A 200 -8.48 -4.57 -8.01
N GLN A 201 -7.62 -3.61 -7.67
CA GLN A 201 -6.62 -3.73 -6.60
C GLN A 201 -7.28 -3.79 -5.22
N TRP A 202 -8.30 -2.98 -4.96
CA TRP A 202 -9.08 -3.05 -3.71
C TRP A 202 -9.81 -4.37 -3.55
N LEU A 203 -10.42 -4.89 -4.63
CA LEU A 203 -11.06 -6.21 -4.60
C LEU A 203 -10.05 -7.34 -4.37
N ALA A 204 -8.89 -7.30 -5.03
CA ALA A 204 -7.83 -8.29 -4.81
C ALA A 204 -7.24 -8.21 -3.39
N LEU A 205 -7.24 -7.03 -2.76
CA LEU A 205 -6.89 -6.87 -1.34
C LEU A 205 -7.97 -7.45 -0.44
N ALA A 206 -9.25 -7.22 -0.71
CA ALA A 206 -10.35 -7.83 0.02
C ALA A 206 -10.24 -9.37 0.02
N ASP A 207 -9.93 -9.97 -1.14
CA ASP A 207 -9.75 -11.42 -1.25
C ASP A 207 -8.55 -11.95 -0.46
N ARG A 208 -7.46 -11.17 -0.37
CA ARG A 208 -6.30 -11.50 0.48
C ARG A 208 -6.64 -11.45 1.96
N VAL A 209 -7.38 -10.42 2.38
CA VAL A 209 -7.86 -10.28 3.76
C VAL A 209 -8.82 -11.42 4.12
N GLU A 210 -9.75 -11.77 3.24
CA GLU A 210 -10.66 -12.89 3.43
C GLU A 210 -9.91 -14.22 3.62
N ARG A 211 -8.87 -14.49 2.81
CA ARG A 211 -8.01 -15.67 3.00
C ARG A 211 -7.28 -15.65 4.34
N ALA A 212 -6.84 -14.49 4.80
CA ALA A 212 -6.20 -14.35 6.10
C ALA A 212 -7.17 -14.67 7.26
N TYR A 213 -8.46 -14.31 7.13
CA TYR A 213 -9.51 -14.71 8.07
C TYR A 213 -9.84 -16.21 8.01
N ALA A 214 -9.84 -16.80 6.81
CA ALA A 214 -10.12 -18.24 6.64
C ALA A 214 -9.02 -19.16 7.21
N GLY A 215 -7.84 -18.62 7.48
CA GLY A 215 -6.71 -19.33 8.11
C GLY A 215 -6.68 -19.24 9.63
N LEU A 216 -7.64 -18.56 10.27
CA LEU A 216 -7.80 -18.49 11.73
C LEU A 216 -8.59 -19.68 12.28
#